data_AF-A0A543K4G9-F1
#
_entry.id   AF-A0A543K4G9-F1
#
_cell.length_a   1.000
_cell.length_b   1.000
_cell.length_c   1.000
_cell.angle_alpha   90.00
_cell.angle_beta   90.00
_cell.angle_gamma   90.00
#
_symmetry.space_group_name_H-M   'P 1'
#
loop_
_entity.id
_entity.type
_entity.pdbx_description
1 polymer ?
#
loop_
_entity_poly.entity_id
_entity_poly.type
_entity_poly.pdbx_seq_one_letter_code
_entity_poly.pdbx_strand_id
1 'polypeptide(L)'
;MTNWLQYAGSTLTGLLALCLALMPPFPAHARDGQTSFAANDVEFLNLMGNLEGPRGFGTISDFAPALPDRPLTEMTLAEVLDYQREIRALGTISSAVGRYQFIYLTLRDLVETHGISDSLVFDGEVQTYLARFLMHQCGFFDHATPNVQLANCLAGVWAALPLVSGPERGQSAYAADGVNKAFTTPETVLDVLGRRFEW
;
A
#
# COMPACT_ATOMS: atom_id res chain seq x y z
N MET A 1 -45.89 3.06 -1.15
CA MET A 1 -45.15 3.69 -2.25
C MET A 1 -43.76 3.99 -1.72
N THR A 2 -42.67 3.30 -2.06
CA THR A 2 -42.46 2.31 -3.12
C THR A 2 -41.27 1.44 -2.71
N ASN A 3 -41.46 0.13 -2.83
CA ASN A 3 -40.50 -0.95 -2.65
C ASN A 3 -39.70 -1.12 -3.96
N TRP A 4 -38.40 -1.40 -3.90
CA TRP A 4 -37.61 -1.97 -5.01
C TRP A 4 -36.55 -2.90 -4.37
N LEU A 5 -36.88 -4.19 -4.20
CA LEU A 5 -36.50 -5.34 -5.07
C LEU A 5 -35.00 -5.66 -5.03
N GLN A 6 -34.57 -6.73 -4.34
CA GLN A 6 -34.44 -8.11 -4.85
C GLN A 6 -33.61 -8.23 -6.14
N TYR A 7 -32.42 -8.83 -6.01
CA TYR A 7 -31.83 -9.67 -7.05
C TYR A 7 -31.26 -10.92 -6.39
N ALA A 8 -31.78 -12.07 -6.81
CA ALA A 8 -31.33 -13.41 -6.42
C ALA A 8 -30.58 -14.07 -7.58
N GLY A 9 -29.41 -14.65 -7.27
CA GLY A 9 -28.84 -15.88 -7.82
C GLY A 9 -28.54 -16.02 -9.33
N SER A 10 -27.26 -16.15 -9.70
CA SER A 10 -26.67 -17.38 -10.28
C SER A 10 -25.16 -17.26 -10.58
N THR A 11 -24.41 -18.22 -10.04
CA THR A 11 -23.15 -18.87 -10.50
C THR A 11 -21.85 -18.08 -10.75
N LEU A 12 -20.91 -18.24 -9.80
CA LEU A 12 -19.48 -18.60 -9.94
C LEU A 12 -18.69 -18.05 -11.15
N THR A 13 -17.92 -16.98 -10.93
CA THR A 13 -16.43 -16.93 -10.91
C THR A 13 -15.96 -15.47 -10.99
N GLY A 14 -15.02 -15.09 -10.13
CA GLY A 14 -14.32 -13.80 -10.23
C GLY A 14 -14.81 -12.68 -9.30
N LEU A 15 -14.80 -12.90 -7.98
CA LEU A 15 -14.67 -11.80 -7.03
C LEU A 15 -13.17 -11.60 -6.78
N LEU A 16 -12.64 -10.39 -7.03
CA LEU A 16 -11.97 -9.59 -5.99
C LEU A 16 -11.32 -8.30 -6.53
N ALA A 17 -11.53 -7.23 -5.76
CA ALA A 17 -10.85 -5.94 -5.76
C ALA A 17 -11.09 -5.00 -6.96
N LEU A 18 -12.32 -4.47 -7.05
CA LEU A 18 -12.55 -3.14 -7.62
C LEU A 18 -13.07 -2.22 -6.49
N CYS A 19 -12.17 -1.47 -5.87
CA CYS A 19 -12.55 -0.28 -5.12
C CYS A 19 -11.40 0.73 -5.25
N LEU A 20 -11.39 1.44 -6.38
CA LEU A 20 -10.56 2.60 -6.60
C LEU A 20 -11.14 3.72 -5.72
N ALA A 21 -10.38 4.15 -4.72
CA ALA A 21 -10.81 5.19 -3.78
C ALA A 21 -10.98 6.54 -4.52
N LEU A 22 -12.21 7.06 -4.54
CA LEU A 22 -12.48 8.47 -4.77
C LEU A 22 -12.10 9.24 -3.49
N MET A 23 -10.85 9.69 -3.38
CA MET A 23 -10.45 10.65 -2.35
C MET A 23 -10.68 12.08 -2.87
N PRO A 24 -11.23 13.00 -2.06
CA PRO A 24 -11.36 14.40 -2.46
C PRO A 24 -9.98 15.11 -2.50
N PRO A 25 -9.82 16.17 -3.31
CA PRO A 25 -8.57 16.93 -3.37
C PRO A 25 -8.30 17.66 -2.05
N PHE A 26 -7.07 17.57 -1.54
CA PHE A 26 -6.63 18.27 -0.33
C PHE A 26 -6.33 19.76 -0.61
N PRO A 27 -6.63 20.68 0.33
CA PRO A 27 -6.25 22.08 0.22
C PRO A 27 -4.75 22.27 0.49
N ALA A 28 -4.10 23.06 -0.36
CA ALA A 28 -2.69 23.45 -0.22
C ALA A 28 -2.50 24.41 0.97
N HIS A 29 -1.64 24.05 1.93
CA HIS A 29 -1.23 24.95 3.02
C HIS A 29 0.13 25.59 2.73
N ALA A 30 0.22 26.89 3.00
CA ALA A 30 1.42 27.70 2.86
C ALA A 30 2.53 27.26 3.83
N ARG A 31 3.79 27.35 3.39
CA ARG A 31 4.98 26.92 4.15
C ARG A 31 5.48 28.05 5.05
N ASP A 32 5.45 27.84 6.35
CA ASP A 32 6.27 28.61 7.28
C ASP A 32 7.59 27.89 7.57
N GLY A 33 8.68 28.64 7.44
CA GLY A 33 10.04 28.18 7.63
C GLY A 33 10.40 28.09 9.11
N GLN A 34 10.44 26.86 9.62
CA GLN A 34 11.42 26.44 10.61
C GLN A 34 12.05 25.15 10.09
N THR A 35 13.34 24.96 10.32
CA THR A 35 14.11 23.80 9.87
C THR A 35 13.48 22.52 10.41
N SER A 36 12.56 21.91 9.66
CA SER A 36 11.95 20.65 10.04
C SER A 36 12.89 19.54 9.56
N PHE A 37 13.41 18.77 10.51
CA PHE A 37 13.76 17.40 10.19
C PHE A 37 12.41 16.77 9.78
N ALA A 38 12.27 16.43 8.50
CA ALA A 38 11.06 15.85 7.95
C ALA A 38 10.63 14.65 8.81
N ALA A 39 9.32 14.41 8.96
CA ALA A 39 8.78 13.34 9.81
C ALA A 39 9.67 12.08 9.83
N ASN A 40 10.00 11.56 11.02
CA ASN A 40 10.71 10.30 11.18
C ASN A 40 9.89 9.16 10.56
N ASP A 41 10.28 8.79 9.34
CA ASP A 41 9.64 7.73 8.56
C ASP A 41 10.32 6.37 8.73
N VAL A 42 11.48 6.32 9.38
CA VAL A 42 12.30 5.11 9.49
C VAL A 42 11.58 4.04 10.29
N GLU A 43 10.97 4.40 11.42
CA GLU A 43 10.21 3.43 12.24
C GLU A 43 9.04 2.83 11.47
N PHE A 44 8.29 3.67 10.74
CA PHE A 44 7.14 3.21 9.97
C PHE A 44 7.56 2.35 8.77
N LEU A 45 8.58 2.77 8.01
CA LEU A 45 9.11 1.99 6.90
C LEU A 45 9.69 0.65 7.37
N ASN A 46 10.30 0.60 8.55
CA ASN A 46 10.77 -0.65 9.14
C ASN A 46 9.62 -1.55 9.59
N LEU A 47 8.59 -1.00 10.23
CA LEU A 47 7.38 -1.74 10.57
C LEU A 47 6.78 -2.35 9.29
N MET A 48 6.58 -1.55 8.24
CA MET A 48 5.99 -2.02 6.99
C MET A 48 6.85 -3.10 6.32
N GLY A 49 8.16 -2.87 6.19
CA GLY A 49 9.05 -3.84 5.59
C GLY A 49 9.11 -5.17 6.35
N ASN A 50 8.96 -5.15 7.68
CA ASN A 50 8.94 -6.36 8.49
C ASN A 50 7.61 -7.12 8.40
N LEU A 51 6.49 -6.42 8.22
CA LEU A 51 5.17 -7.03 8.10
C LEU A 51 4.92 -7.58 6.69
N GLU A 52 5.25 -6.81 5.66
CA GLU A 52 4.88 -7.09 4.26
C GLU A 52 5.95 -7.91 3.53
N GLY A 53 7.22 -7.55 3.69
CA GLY A 53 8.33 -8.14 2.93
C GLY A 53 9.56 -8.44 3.78
N PRO A 54 9.45 -9.31 4.82
CA PRO A 54 10.55 -9.56 5.76
C PRO A 54 11.80 -10.17 5.08
N ARG A 55 11.67 -10.74 3.88
CA ARG A 55 12.78 -11.26 3.06
C ARG A 55 13.55 -10.16 2.31
N GLY A 56 13.16 -8.90 2.42
CA GLY A 56 13.88 -7.75 1.85
C GLY A 56 13.35 -7.26 0.50
N PHE A 57 14.14 -6.44 -0.19
CA PHE A 57 13.73 -5.73 -1.42
C PHE A 57 13.49 -6.65 -2.63
N GLY A 58 14.02 -7.87 -2.62
CA GLY A 58 13.73 -8.89 -3.64
C GLY A 58 12.51 -9.75 -3.34
N THR A 59 11.70 -9.41 -2.33
CA THR A 59 10.56 -10.26 -1.94
C THR A 59 9.52 -10.34 -3.06
N ILE A 60 9.10 -11.56 -3.40
CA ILE A 60 7.96 -11.85 -4.26
C ILE A 60 6.89 -12.51 -3.40
N SER A 61 5.62 -12.18 -3.66
CA SER A 61 4.46 -12.82 -3.05
C SER A 61 4.51 -14.34 -3.23
N ASP A 62 4.17 -15.09 -2.18
CA ASP A 62 4.09 -16.56 -2.25
C ASP A 62 2.97 -17.04 -3.19
N PHE A 63 2.09 -16.15 -3.65
CA PHE A 63 1.07 -16.43 -4.67
C PHE A 63 1.60 -16.36 -6.10
N ALA A 64 2.82 -15.89 -6.32
CA ALA A 64 3.38 -15.77 -7.66
C ALA A 64 3.59 -17.17 -8.29
N PRO A 65 2.99 -17.48 -9.45
CA PRO A 65 3.08 -18.78 -10.09
C PRO A 65 4.42 -19.01 -10.80
N ALA A 66 5.21 -17.94 -10.99
CA ALA A 66 6.53 -17.97 -11.62
C ALA A 66 7.41 -16.87 -11.03
N LEU A 67 8.72 -17.10 -11.03
CA LEU A 67 9.73 -16.11 -10.68
C LEU A 67 10.16 -15.34 -11.95
N PRO A 68 10.62 -14.08 -11.81
CA PRO A 68 11.22 -13.37 -12.93
C PRO A 68 12.57 -13.99 -13.32
N ASP A 69 13.01 -13.74 -14.56
CA ASP A 69 14.26 -14.30 -15.11
C ASP A 69 15.54 -13.76 -14.43
N ARG A 70 15.42 -12.67 -13.66
CA ARG A 70 16.51 -12.05 -12.89
C ARG A 70 15.97 -11.35 -11.63
N PRO A 71 16.82 -11.00 -10.66
CA PRO A 71 16.38 -10.36 -9.42
C PRO A 71 15.57 -9.08 -9.66
N LEU A 72 14.44 -8.93 -8.96
CA LEU A 72 13.59 -7.72 -9.04
C LEU A 72 14.36 -6.42 -8.82
N THR A 73 15.35 -6.44 -7.92
CA THR A 73 16.18 -5.27 -7.57
C THR A 73 17.13 -4.82 -8.68
N GLU A 74 17.19 -5.56 -9.78
CA GLU A 74 17.97 -5.21 -10.96
C GLU A 74 17.05 -4.80 -12.13
N MET A 75 15.74 -5.01 -12.00
CA MET A 75 14.74 -4.71 -13.02
C MET A 75 14.32 -3.24 -12.93
N THR A 76 14.04 -2.62 -14.07
CA THR A 76 13.36 -1.32 -14.13
C THR A 76 11.90 -1.46 -13.69
N LEU A 77 11.26 -0.35 -13.32
CA LEU A 77 9.82 -0.34 -13.01
C LEU A 77 8.98 -0.84 -14.20
N ALA A 78 9.36 -0.54 -15.43
CA ALA A 78 8.72 -1.07 -16.63
C ALA A 78 8.78 -2.60 -16.67
N GLU A 79 9.96 -3.19 -16.45
CA GLU A 79 10.14 -4.65 -16.44
C GLU A 79 9.41 -5.31 -15.26
N VAL A 80 9.37 -4.65 -14.09
CA VAL A 80 8.60 -5.16 -12.93
C VAL A 80 7.12 -5.14 -13.23
N LEU A 81 6.60 -4.09 -13.86
CA LEU A 81 5.21 -4.02 -14.29
C LEU A 81 4.86 -5.10 -15.31
N ASP A 82 5.77 -5.40 -16.25
CA ASP A 82 5.57 -6.48 -17.22
C ASP A 82 5.57 -7.85 -16.54
N TYR A 83 6.51 -8.13 -15.64
CA TYR A 83 6.48 -9.35 -14.82
C TYR A 83 5.16 -9.48 -14.04
N GLN A 84 4.73 -8.41 -13.38
CA GLN A 84 3.47 -8.40 -12.63
C GLN A 84 2.25 -8.64 -13.55
N ARG A 85 2.27 -8.12 -14.77
CA ARG A 85 1.23 -8.34 -15.79
C ARG A 85 1.18 -9.81 -16.21
N GLU A 86 2.34 -10.44 -16.43
CA GLU A 86 2.46 -11.85 -16.80
C GLU A 86 1.91 -12.78 -15.72
N ILE A 87 2.34 -12.63 -14.46
CA ILE A 87 1.84 -13.48 -13.37
C ILE A 87 0.35 -13.30 -13.11
N ARG A 88 -0.21 -12.11 -13.40
CA ARG A 88 -1.65 -11.86 -13.37
C ARG A 88 -2.39 -12.60 -14.48
N ALA A 89 -1.83 -12.65 -15.69
CA ALA A 89 -2.41 -13.43 -16.79
C ALA A 89 -2.44 -14.94 -16.47
N LEU A 90 -1.55 -15.41 -15.59
CA LEU A 90 -1.53 -16.78 -15.07
C LEU A 90 -2.52 -17.02 -13.91
N GLY A 91 -3.30 -16.01 -13.49
CA GLY A 91 -4.35 -16.16 -12.49
C GLY A 91 -3.88 -16.10 -11.03
N THR A 92 -2.74 -15.44 -10.75
CA THR A 92 -2.31 -15.23 -9.36
C THR A 92 -3.34 -14.43 -8.54
N ILE A 93 -3.46 -14.76 -7.25
CA ILE A 93 -4.27 -14.01 -6.28
C ILE A 93 -3.62 -12.64 -5.99
N SER A 94 -2.29 -12.56 -5.99
CA SER A 94 -1.56 -11.33 -5.68
C SER A 94 -0.31 -11.19 -6.53
N SER A 95 -0.20 -10.03 -7.18
CA SER A 95 0.99 -9.59 -7.91
C SER A 95 2.02 -8.86 -7.04
N ALA A 96 1.90 -8.91 -5.71
CA ALA A 96 2.72 -8.10 -4.82
C ALA A 96 4.21 -8.43 -4.90
N VAL A 97 5.04 -7.40 -4.97
CA VAL A 97 6.51 -7.50 -5.05
C VAL A 97 7.22 -6.42 -4.22
N GLY A 98 8.47 -6.67 -3.89
CA GLY A 98 9.33 -5.76 -3.14
C GLY A 98 9.12 -5.81 -1.62
N ARG A 99 9.95 -5.07 -0.90
CA ARG A 99 9.93 -4.97 0.57
C ARG A 99 8.60 -4.43 1.10
N TYR A 100 7.91 -3.62 0.30
CA TYR A 100 6.64 -2.98 0.64
C TYR A 100 5.44 -3.52 -0.15
N GLN A 101 5.58 -4.70 -0.79
CA GLN A 101 4.51 -5.47 -1.42
C GLN A 101 3.61 -4.67 -2.39
N PHE A 102 4.21 -3.95 -3.34
CA PHE A 102 3.48 -3.20 -4.36
C PHE A 102 2.76 -4.16 -5.30
N ILE A 103 1.43 -4.08 -5.40
CA ILE A 103 0.66 -4.79 -6.43
C ILE A 103 0.69 -4.04 -7.77
N TYR A 104 0.42 -4.74 -8.87
CA TYR A 104 0.44 -4.20 -10.23
C TYR A 104 -0.30 -2.88 -10.38
N LEU A 105 -1.54 -2.80 -9.87
CA LEU A 105 -2.36 -1.60 -10.05
C LEU A 105 -1.79 -0.39 -9.31
N THR A 106 -1.24 -0.59 -8.11
CA THR A 106 -0.60 0.48 -7.33
C THR A 106 0.69 0.94 -8.00
N LEU A 107 1.56 0.00 -8.41
CA LEU A 107 2.82 0.36 -9.04
C LEU A 107 2.59 1.07 -10.39
N ARG A 108 1.61 0.61 -11.15
CA ARG A 108 1.22 1.22 -12.42
C ARG A 108 0.70 2.64 -12.20
N ASP A 109 -0.13 2.87 -11.20
CA ASP A 109 -0.65 4.21 -10.89
C ASP A 109 0.46 5.20 -10.51
N LEU A 110 1.44 4.74 -9.72
CA LEU A 110 2.63 5.54 -9.38
C LEU A 110 3.42 5.96 -10.64
N VAL A 111 3.54 5.05 -11.61
CA VAL A 111 4.26 5.33 -12.88
C VAL A 111 3.42 6.20 -13.82
N GLU A 112 2.21 5.76 -14.16
CA GLU A 112 1.38 6.35 -15.22
C GLU A 112 0.69 7.64 -14.77
N THR A 113 0.13 7.68 -13.56
CA THR A 113 -0.64 8.82 -13.06
C THR A 113 0.25 9.87 -12.40
N HIS A 114 1.28 9.42 -11.66
CA HIS A 114 2.17 10.30 -10.90
C HIS A 114 3.49 10.63 -11.60
N GLY A 115 3.71 10.09 -12.81
CA GLY A 115 4.82 10.46 -13.68
C GLY A 115 6.18 9.99 -13.16
N ILE A 116 6.22 8.96 -12.32
CA ILE A 116 7.46 8.34 -11.88
C ILE A 116 8.05 7.58 -13.07
N SER A 117 9.30 7.90 -13.43
CA SER A 117 9.96 7.32 -14.61
C SER A 117 10.03 5.81 -14.49
N ASP A 118 9.45 5.10 -15.46
CA ASP A 118 9.45 3.65 -15.52
C ASP A 118 10.84 3.03 -15.79
N SER A 119 11.79 3.86 -16.21
CA SER A 119 13.20 3.51 -16.39
C SER A 119 14.00 3.39 -15.08
N LEU A 120 13.43 3.77 -13.93
CA LEU A 120 14.09 3.65 -12.64
C LEU A 120 14.25 2.18 -12.27
N VAL A 121 15.42 1.80 -11.76
CA VAL A 121 15.68 0.44 -11.25
C VAL A 121 14.92 0.24 -9.94
N PHE A 122 14.18 -0.85 -9.81
CA PHE A 122 13.36 -1.20 -8.64
C PHE A 122 14.22 -1.71 -7.46
N ASP A 123 15.31 -1.01 -7.19
CA ASP A 123 16.21 -1.27 -6.08
C ASP A 123 15.61 -0.81 -4.73
N GLY A 124 16.39 -0.92 -3.66
CA GLY A 124 15.93 -0.52 -2.33
C GLY A 124 15.62 0.97 -2.19
N GLU A 125 16.37 1.83 -2.86
CA GLU A 125 16.16 3.28 -2.80
C GLU A 125 14.86 3.66 -3.49
N VAL A 126 14.63 3.14 -4.69
CA VAL A 126 13.39 3.37 -5.44
C VAL A 126 12.20 2.77 -4.73
N GLN A 127 12.29 1.55 -4.19
CA GLN A 127 11.20 0.97 -3.40
C GLN A 127 10.85 1.83 -2.18
N THR A 128 11.84 2.33 -1.45
CA THR A 128 11.60 3.23 -0.31
C THR A 128 11.02 4.58 -0.76
N TYR A 129 11.47 5.13 -1.88
CA TYR A 129 10.88 6.34 -2.47
C TYR A 129 9.40 6.15 -2.83
N LEU A 130 9.03 5.03 -3.47
CA LEU A 130 7.65 4.70 -3.80
C LEU A 130 6.79 4.52 -2.55
N ALA A 131 7.31 3.86 -1.51
CA ALA A 131 6.60 3.72 -0.24
C ALA A 131 6.34 5.09 0.42
N ARG A 132 7.35 5.96 0.43
CA ARG A 132 7.21 7.35 0.92
C ARG A 132 6.18 8.15 0.11
N PHE A 133 6.10 7.92 -1.20
CA PHE A 133 5.08 8.56 -2.03
C PHE A 133 3.66 8.17 -1.57
N LEU A 134 3.41 6.88 -1.36
CA LEU A 134 2.12 6.39 -0.84
C LEU A 134 1.82 6.94 0.57
N MET A 135 2.84 6.99 1.43
CA MET A 135 2.72 7.62 2.76
C MET A 135 2.36 9.11 2.66
N HIS A 136 2.98 9.84 1.73
CA HIS A 136 2.69 11.24 1.48
C HIS A 136 1.24 11.45 1.02
N GLN A 137 0.69 10.58 0.16
CA GLN A 137 -0.71 10.65 -0.26
C GLN A 137 -1.70 10.54 0.91
N CYS A 138 -1.32 9.84 1.98
CA CYS A 138 -2.12 9.74 3.21
C CYS A 138 -1.87 10.87 4.23
N GLY A 139 -0.97 11.83 3.95
CA GLY A 139 -0.63 12.92 4.86
C GLY A 139 0.45 12.59 5.91
N PHE A 140 1.28 11.56 5.67
CA PHE A 140 2.28 11.13 6.65
C PHE A 140 3.30 12.24 7.03
N PHE A 141 3.59 13.16 6.13
CA PHE A 141 4.57 14.23 6.38
C PHE A 141 3.93 15.53 6.88
N ASP A 142 2.61 15.57 7.04
CA ASP A 142 1.88 16.74 7.54
C ASP A 142 1.53 16.58 9.02
N HIS A 143 2.02 17.53 9.83
CA HIS A 143 1.71 17.63 11.27
C HIS A 143 0.22 17.77 11.57
N ALA A 144 -0.55 18.36 10.65
CA ALA A 144 -1.97 18.56 10.83
C ALA A 144 -2.78 17.27 10.61
N THR A 145 -2.19 16.23 10.01
CA THR A 145 -2.90 14.97 9.73
C THR A 145 -3.11 14.17 11.03
N PRO A 146 -4.36 13.93 11.46
CA PRO A 146 -4.65 13.15 12.66
C PRO A 146 -4.21 11.69 12.51
N ASN A 147 -3.54 11.13 13.54
CA ASN A 147 -2.99 9.77 13.49
C ASN A 147 -4.02 8.68 13.16
N VAL A 148 -5.26 8.81 13.66
CA VAL A 148 -6.35 7.85 13.36
C VAL A 148 -6.73 7.87 11.87
N GLN A 149 -6.83 9.07 11.28
CA GLN A 149 -7.11 9.22 9.85
C GLN A 149 -5.97 8.68 9.01
N LEU A 150 -4.74 9.05 9.34
CA LEU A 150 -3.53 8.57 8.68
C LEU A 150 -3.45 7.03 8.73
N ALA A 151 -3.59 6.43 9.91
CA ALA A 151 -3.52 4.98 10.09
C ALA A 151 -4.53 4.23 9.23
N ASN A 152 -5.79 4.68 9.19
CA ASN A 152 -6.80 4.04 8.35
C ASN A 152 -6.56 4.25 6.85
N CYS A 153 -6.00 5.40 6.44
CA CYS A 153 -5.57 5.59 5.05
C CYS A 153 -4.46 4.60 4.67
N LEU A 154 -3.44 4.47 5.52
CA LEU A 154 -2.32 3.54 5.30
C LEU A 154 -2.79 2.07 5.32
N ALA A 155 -3.78 1.71 6.14
CA ALA A 155 -4.40 0.39 6.12
C ALA A 155 -5.16 0.10 4.81
N GLY A 156 -5.57 1.13 4.06
CA GLY A 156 -6.08 1.02 2.69
C GLY A 156 -4.99 0.98 1.61
N VAL A 157 -3.71 0.99 2.00
CA VAL A 157 -2.57 0.78 1.10
C VAL A 157 -1.93 -0.59 1.35
N TRP A 158 -1.78 -0.95 2.63
CA TRP A 158 -1.09 -2.16 3.06
C TRP A 158 -1.98 -3.07 3.89
N ALA A 159 -2.19 -4.29 3.40
CA ALA A 159 -3.12 -5.23 3.98
C ALA A 159 -2.68 -5.76 5.36
N ALA A 160 -1.38 -5.72 5.66
CA ALA A 160 -0.85 -6.14 6.95
C ALA A 160 -1.23 -5.19 8.10
N LEU A 161 -1.66 -3.96 7.81
CA LEU A 161 -2.07 -3.00 8.83
C LEU A 161 -3.53 -3.21 9.26
N PRO A 162 -3.84 -3.10 10.56
CA PRO A 162 -5.20 -3.04 11.03
C PRO A 162 -5.83 -1.66 10.79
N LEU A 163 -7.13 -1.63 10.52
CA LEU A 163 -7.95 -0.45 10.77
C LEU A 163 -7.90 -0.12 12.26
N VAL A 164 -7.72 1.16 12.58
CA VAL A 164 -7.58 1.64 13.97
C VAL A 164 -8.84 2.33 14.49
N SER A 165 -9.92 2.37 13.72
CA SER A 165 -11.21 2.83 14.21
C SER A 165 -12.35 2.22 13.41
N GLY A 166 -13.58 2.45 13.86
CA GLY A 166 -14.77 1.91 13.20
C GLY A 166 -15.07 0.47 13.59
N PRO A 167 -16.11 -0.13 12.97
CA PRO A 167 -16.61 -1.46 13.33
C PRO A 167 -15.59 -2.58 13.10
N GLU A 168 -14.73 -2.43 12.09
CA GLU A 168 -13.70 -3.40 11.73
C GLU A 168 -12.33 -3.12 12.41
N ARG A 169 -12.31 -2.33 13.50
CA ARG A 169 -11.07 -2.03 14.23
C ARG A 169 -10.33 -3.32 14.59
N GLY A 170 -9.03 -3.35 14.29
CA GLY A 170 -8.15 -4.51 14.53
C GLY A 170 -8.08 -5.47 13.34
N GLN A 171 -8.94 -5.33 12.34
CA GLN A 171 -8.92 -6.14 11.12
C GLN A 171 -8.21 -5.42 9.98
N SER A 172 -7.72 -6.17 9.00
CA SER A 172 -7.26 -5.60 7.74
C SER A 172 -8.42 -4.92 7.01
N ALA A 173 -8.15 -3.83 6.29
CA ALA A 173 -9.13 -3.23 5.39
C ALA A 173 -9.60 -4.20 4.28
N TYR A 174 -8.88 -5.30 4.07
CA TYR A 174 -9.15 -6.31 3.05
C TYR A 174 -9.67 -7.63 3.63
N ALA A 175 -9.99 -7.72 4.93
CA ALA A 175 -10.35 -8.97 5.60
C ALA A 175 -11.52 -9.73 4.93
N ALA A 176 -12.40 -9.03 4.21
CA ALA A 176 -13.52 -9.63 3.49
C ALA A 176 -13.10 -10.58 2.34
N ASP A 177 -11.85 -10.53 1.88
CA ASP A 177 -11.36 -11.42 0.82
C ASP A 177 -11.00 -12.83 1.32
N GLY A 178 -10.94 -13.03 2.65
CA GLY A 178 -10.59 -14.30 3.28
C GLY A 178 -9.11 -14.72 3.16
N VAL A 179 -8.26 -13.87 2.57
CA VAL A 179 -6.83 -14.09 2.35
C VAL A 179 -6.00 -13.15 3.22
N ASN A 180 -6.36 -11.87 3.23
CA ASN A 180 -5.64 -10.81 3.92
C ASN A 180 -6.04 -10.70 5.39
N LYS A 181 -5.05 -10.42 6.25
CA LYS A 181 -5.26 -10.18 7.68
C LYS A 181 -4.23 -9.20 8.22
N ALA A 182 -4.60 -8.51 9.29
CA ALA A 182 -3.67 -7.66 10.01
C ALA A 182 -2.61 -8.51 10.73
N PHE A 183 -1.36 -8.07 10.69
CA PHE A 183 -0.22 -8.72 11.33
C PHE A 183 0.33 -7.92 12.52
N THR A 184 -0.33 -6.82 12.88
CA THR A 184 -0.01 -5.99 14.04
C THR A 184 -1.30 -5.44 14.67
N THR A 185 -1.18 -4.70 15.79
CA THR A 185 -2.34 -4.14 16.50
C THR A 185 -2.52 -2.64 16.21
N PRO A 186 -3.74 -2.10 16.36
CA PRO A 186 -3.97 -0.66 16.24
C PRO A 186 -3.07 0.19 17.14
N GLU A 187 -2.76 -0.30 18.34
CA GLU A 187 -1.91 0.39 19.31
C GLU A 187 -0.49 0.51 18.79
N THR A 188 0.10 -0.56 18.24
CA THR A 188 1.44 -0.51 17.63
C THR A 188 1.50 0.49 16.48
N VAL A 189 0.49 0.53 15.62
CA VAL A 189 0.44 1.49 14.50
C VAL A 189 0.35 2.93 15.02
N LEU A 190 -0.57 3.20 15.94
CA LEU A 190 -0.77 4.54 16.49
C LEU A 190 0.44 5.05 17.28
N ASP A 191 1.15 4.16 17.98
CA ASP A 191 2.39 4.46 18.69
C ASP A 191 3.49 4.90 17.73
N VAL A 192 3.77 4.12 16.68
CA VAL A 192 4.74 4.49 15.63
C VAL A 192 4.36 5.80 14.95
N LEU A 193 3.08 6.00 14.62
CA LEU A 193 2.62 7.24 13.99
C LEU A 193 2.65 8.45 14.95
N GLY A 194 2.55 8.23 16.26
CA GLY A 194 2.69 9.25 17.29
C GLY A 194 4.08 9.87 17.33
N ARG A 195 5.11 9.04 17.14
CA ARG A 195 6.52 9.44 17.22
C ARG A 195 7.10 10.06 15.96
N ARG A 196 6.31 10.23 14.90
CA ARG A 196 6.76 10.79 13.60
C ARG A 196 7.48 12.14 13.71
N PHE A 197 7.26 12.90 14.77
CA PHE A 197 7.88 14.21 14.95
C PHE A 197 8.63 14.33 16.28
N GLU A 198 8.94 13.19 16.91
CA GLU A 198 9.79 13.11 18.09
C GLU A 198 11.25 12.93 17.63
N TRP A 199 12.16 13.71 18.19
CA TRP A 199 13.59 13.74 17.89
C TRP A 199 14.40 13.77 19.17
#